data_AF-A0A521XGD2-F1
#
_entry.id   AF-A0A521XGD2-F1
#
_cell.length_a   1.000
_cell.length_b   1.000
_cell.length_c   1.000
_cell.angle_alpha   90.00
_cell.angle_beta   90.00
_cell.angle_gamma   90.00
#
_symmetry.space_group_name_H-M   'P 1'
#
loop_
_entity.id
_entity.type
_entity.pdbx_description
1 polymer ?
#
loop_
_entity_poly.entity_id
_entity_poly.type
_entity_poly.pdbx_seq_one_letter_code
_entity_poly.pdbx_strand_id
1 'polypeptide(L)'
;MKANLRIIFREHKILIGIIFVGILLRFIHLGWGLPELYEEATPLNIAQQFWNTDGKGSDFNPHFFNYPALTFYLHFGGQAAVYAVGRIIGVFSNTSDLFASLSSLVLTGRTLTALFDVGTIIVIYLLGTRLGYHRVALFAAAAVALNPLHIMQSHFIQVDTTLTLLSTLAILFIMKWFEKGNRKSFLWAGSVIGAAAASKYTGVFLLLVLLLAYAMRFKTWQEAKKHWNN
;
A
#
# COMPACT_ATOMS: atom_id res chain seq x y z
N MET A 1 -7.87 9.99 -35.57
CA MET A 1 -7.20 10.72 -34.47
C MET A 1 -8.18 11.26 -33.40
N LYS A 2 -9.21 12.06 -33.75
CA LYS A 2 -10.17 12.63 -32.77
C LYS A 2 -10.99 11.59 -31.96
N ALA A 3 -11.33 10.44 -32.55
CA ALA A 3 -12.08 9.38 -31.85
C ALA A 3 -11.25 8.68 -30.74
N ASN A 4 -9.97 8.41 -31.00
CA ASN A 4 -9.07 7.79 -30.01
C ASN A 4 -8.81 8.72 -28.82
N LEU A 5 -8.66 10.03 -29.07
CA LEU A 5 -8.55 11.04 -28.01
C LEU A 5 -9.80 11.03 -27.12
N ARG A 6 -11.02 11.01 -27.69
CA ARG A 6 -12.27 10.97 -26.91
C ARG A 6 -12.40 9.72 -26.04
N ILE A 7 -11.95 8.56 -26.54
CA ILE A 7 -11.96 7.30 -25.77
C ILE A 7 -11.01 7.41 -24.57
N ILE A 8 -9.78 7.87 -24.80
CA ILE A 8 -8.78 8.06 -23.75
C ILE A 8 -9.32 9.04 -22.68
N PHE A 9 -9.83 10.21 -23.08
CA PHE A 9 -10.41 11.16 -22.13
C PHE A 9 -11.57 10.58 -21.32
N ARG A 10 -12.43 9.75 -21.94
CA ARG A 10 -13.54 9.10 -21.24
C ARG A 10 -13.05 8.09 -20.20
N GLU A 11 -12.06 7.27 -20.55
CA GLU A 11 -11.48 6.27 -19.63
C GLU A 11 -10.81 6.94 -18.43
N HIS A 12 -10.12 8.06 -18.63
CA HIS A 12 -9.55 8.84 -17.53
C HIS A 12 -10.62 9.40 -16.59
N LYS A 13 -11.73 9.93 -17.13
CA LYS A 13 -12.85 10.40 -16.31
C LYS A 13 -13.49 9.28 -15.50
N ILE A 14 -13.65 8.09 -16.09
CA ILE A 14 -14.19 6.92 -15.38
C ILE A 14 -13.23 6.49 -14.26
N LEU A 15 -11.93 6.43 -14.53
CA LEU A 15 -10.93 6.10 -13.51
C LEU A 15 -10.95 7.11 -12.37
N ILE A 16 -10.98 8.41 -12.66
CA ILE A 16 -11.08 9.46 -11.65
C ILE A 16 -12.34 9.27 -10.81
N GLY A 17 -13.48 8.95 -11.43
CA GLY A 17 -14.72 8.62 -10.72
C GLY A 17 -14.58 7.42 -9.80
N ILE A 18 -13.94 6.33 -10.27
CA ILE A 18 -13.69 5.12 -9.47
C ILE A 18 -12.79 5.45 -8.28
N ILE A 19 -11.69 6.17 -8.49
CA ILE A 19 -10.76 6.57 -7.42
C ILE A 19 -11.48 7.48 -6.42
N PHE A 20 -12.27 8.44 -6.90
CA PHE A 20 -13.03 9.35 -6.04
C PHE A 20 -14.03 8.59 -5.16
N VAL A 21 -14.84 7.70 -5.75
CA VAL A 21 -15.76 6.84 -4.98
C VAL A 21 -14.98 5.94 -4.01
N GLY A 22 -13.85 5.38 -4.47
CA GLY A 22 -12.97 4.57 -3.63
C GLY A 22 -12.47 5.32 -2.40
N ILE A 23 -12.01 6.57 -2.58
CA ILE A 23 -11.60 7.48 -1.50
C ILE A 23 -12.78 7.76 -0.57
N LEU A 24 -13.92 8.19 -1.11
CA LEU A 24 -15.10 8.50 -0.28
C LEU A 24 -15.49 7.33 0.62
N LEU A 25 -15.55 6.12 0.05
CA LEU A 25 -15.94 4.93 0.80
C LEU A 25 -14.92 4.52 1.86
N ARG A 26 -13.65 4.87 1.72
CA ARG A 26 -12.56 4.51 2.68
C ARG A 26 -12.34 5.57 3.76
N PHE A 27 -12.79 6.79 3.49
CA PHE A 27 -12.60 7.93 4.39
C PHE A 27 -13.88 8.35 5.11
N ILE A 28 -15.05 7.87 4.68
CA ILE A 28 -16.31 8.12 5.36
C ILE A 28 -16.31 7.45 6.73
N HIS A 29 -16.73 8.16 7.78
CA HIS A 29 -16.85 7.60 9.13
C HIS A 29 -15.55 6.97 9.69
N LEU A 30 -14.36 7.46 9.32
CA LEU A 30 -13.09 6.99 9.90
C LEU A 30 -13.02 7.10 11.44
N GLY A 31 -13.85 7.95 12.06
CA GLY A 31 -13.95 8.06 13.52
C GLY A 31 -14.85 7.03 14.19
N TRP A 32 -15.33 6.00 13.48
CA TRP A 32 -16.26 5.01 14.03
C TRP A 32 -15.74 4.38 15.34
N GLY A 33 -16.63 4.16 16.29
CA GLY A 33 -16.32 3.58 17.61
C GLY A 33 -15.72 4.56 18.63
N LEU A 34 -15.10 5.67 18.21
CA LEU A 34 -14.48 6.62 19.13
C LEU A 34 -15.51 7.33 20.05
N PRO A 35 -15.13 7.66 21.30
CA PRO A 35 -13.78 7.55 21.89
C PRO A 35 -13.36 6.15 22.31
N GLU A 36 -14.28 5.19 22.36
CA GLU A 36 -13.96 3.80 22.69
C GLU A 36 -13.17 3.10 21.55
N LEU A 37 -12.06 2.45 21.88
CA LEU A 37 -11.27 1.71 20.89
C LEU A 37 -11.67 0.23 20.89
N TYR A 38 -12.38 -0.19 19.85
CA TYR A 38 -12.84 -1.59 19.67
C TYR A 38 -11.96 -2.41 18.71
N GLU A 39 -10.76 -1.93 18.39
CA GLU A 39 -9.80 -2.64 17.54
C GLU A 39 -8.47 -2.83 18.26
N GLU A 40 -7.73 -3.88 17.89
CA GLU A 40 -6.41 -4.15 18.46
C GLU A 40 -5.38 -3.06 18.10
N ALA A 41 -5.52 -2.48 16.89
CA ALA A 41 -4.64 -1.43 16.35
C ALA A 41 -3.14 -1.69 16.56
N THR A 42 -2.69 -2.94 16.40
CA THR A 42 -1.31 -3.38 16.69
C THR A 42 -0.25 -2.45 16.09
N PRO A 43 -0.35 -2.04 14.80
CA PRO A 43 0.66 -1.15 14.23
C PRO A 43 0.73 0.23 14.88
N LEU A 44 -0.40 0.78 15.31
CA LEU A 44 -0.47 2.06 16.01
C LEU A 44 0.17 1.96 17.40
N ASN A 45 -0.17 0.89 18.14
CA ASN A 45 0.27 0.68 19.51
C ASN A 45 1.78 0.40 19.58
N ILE A 46 2.32 -0.43 18.68
CA ILE A 46 3.78 -0.66 18.60
C ILE A 46 4.50 0.60 18.15
N ALA A 47 3.97 1.33 17.16
CA ALA A 47 4.56 2.61 16.73
C ALA A 47 4.63 3.63 17.87
N GLN A 48 3.64 3.68 18.76
CA GLN A 48 3.64 4.57 19.91
C GLN A 48 4.80 4.27 20.88
N GLN A 49 5.17 2.99 21.04
CA GLN A 49 6.28 2.59 21.91
C GLN A 49 7.63 3.14 21.45
N PHE A 50 7.79 3.42 20.15
CA PHE A 50 9.03 4.00 19.62
C PHE A 50 9.36 5.38 20.16
N TRP A 51 8.36 6.13 20.60
CA TRP A 51 8.57 7.43 21.22
C TRP A 51 9.26 7.34 22.58
N ASN A 52 9.26 6.15 23.22
CA ASN A 52 9.87 5.84 24.51
C ASN A 52 9.71 6.99 25.52
N THR A 53 8.50 7.11 26.08
CA THR A 53 8.08 8.21 26.96
C THR A 53 8.77 8.20 28.33
N ASP A 54 9.59 7.20 28.62
CA ASP A 54 10.27 7.01 29.92
C ASP A 54 11.53 7.89 30.07
N GLY A 55 11.77 8.81 29.13
CA GLY A 55 12.89 9.77 29.17
C GLY A 55 14.25 9.18 28.77
N LYS A 56 14.30 7.91 28.36
CA LYS A 56 15.54 7.22 27.93
C LYS A 56 15.88 7.41 26.44
N GLY A 57 15.12 8.22 25.72
CA GLY A 57 15.27 8.46 24.28
C GLY A 57 14.58 7.38 23.43
N SER A 58 14.19 7.72 22.20
CA SER A 58 13.41 6.83 21.32
C SER A 58 14.05 5.45 21.12
N ASP A 59 13.25 4.39 21.25
CA ASP A 59 13.66 3.01 20.97
C ASP A 59 12.96 2.52 19.69
N PHE A 60 13.70 2.39 18.60
CA PHE A 60 13.13 1.97 17.32
C PHE A 60 13.00 0.46 17.15
N ASN A 61 13.28 -0.33 18.19
CA ASN A 61 13.05 -1.76 18.19
C ASN A 61 11.57 -2.07 18.53
N PRO A 62 10.82 -2.80 17.69
CA PRO A 62 9.43 -3.19 17.96
C PRO A 62 9.21 -3.94 19.27
N HIS A 63 10.20 -4.74 19.70
CA HIS A 63 10.06 -5.76 20.75
C HIS A 63 8.83 -6.68 20.58
N PHE A 64 8.25 -6.67 19.39
CA PHE A 64 7.06 -7.41 18.97
C PHE A 64 7.30 -7.89 17.55
N PHE A 65 7.63 -9.17 17.41
CA PHE A 65 8.09 -9.78 16.15
C PHE A 65 7.08 -10.77 15.56
N ASN A 66 5.81 -10.71 15.99
CA ASN A 66 4.74 -11.45 15.31
C ASN A 66 4.51 -10.90 13.89
N TYR A 67 4.82 -9.62 13.68
CA TYR A 67 4.92 -9.00 12.36
C TYR A 67 6.28 -8.31 12.18
N PRO A 68 6.79 -8.25 10.95
CA PRO A 68 7.93 -7.42 10.58
C PRO A 68 7.67 -5.92 10.77
N ALA A 69 8.77 -5.16 10.93
CA ALA A 69 8.71 -3.81 11.49
C ALA A 69 8.26 -2.68 10.54
N LEU A 70 8.20 -2.89 9.21
CA LEU A 70 7.99 -1.80 8.25
C LEU A 70 6.66 -1.07 8.51
N THR A 71 5.59 -1.82 8.75
CA THR A 71 4.28 -1.21 9.01
C THR A 71 4.32 -0.37 10.29
N PHE A 72 5.05 -0.80 11.32
CA PHE A 72 5.21 -0.05 12.56
C PHE A 72 5.96 1.27 12.31
N TYR A 73 7.02 1.25 11.51
CA TYR A 73 7.73 2.48 11.13
C TYR A 73 6.87 3.43 10.30
N LEU A 74 6.00 2.93 9.42
CA LEU A 74 5.06 3.77 8.66
C LEU A 74 4.05 4.46 9.58
N HIS A 75 3.49 3.73 10.56
CA HIS A 75 2.60 4.31 11.56
C HIS A 75 3.31 5.31 12.48
N PHE A 76 4.55 5.03 12.89
CA PHE A 76 5.37 5.96 13.64
C PHE A 76 5.63 7.25 12.87
N GLY A 77 5.98 7.14 11.58
CA GLY A 77 6.14 8.30 10.70
C GLY A 77 4.85 9.14 10.59
N GLY A 78 3.68 8.49 10.54
CA GLY A 78 2.38 9.16 10.57
C GLY A 78 2.14 9.92 11.88
N GLN A 79 2.38 9.28 13.02
CA GLN A 79 2.28 9.93 14.34
C GLN A 79 3.24 11.12 14.43
N ALA A 80 4.47 10.97 13.96
CA ALA A 80 5.48 12.03 13.99
C ALA A 80 5.11 13.22 13.09
N ALA A 81 4.52 12.96 11.92
CA ALA A 81 4.04 14.01 11.03
C ALA A 81 2.88 14.79 11.68
N VAL A 82 1.90 14.10 12.26
CA VAL A 82 0.76 14.75 12.94
C VAL A 82 1.23 15.52 14.16
N TYR A 83 2.17 14.98 14.93
CA TYR A 83 2.81 15.69 16.03
C TYR A 83 3.50 16.97 15.55
N ALA A 84 4.35 16.87 14.52
CA ALA A 84 5.09 18.02 13.99
C ALA A 84 4.14 19.13 13.49
N VAL A 85 3.09 18.77 12.74
CA VAL A 85 2.07 19.72 12.29
C VAL A 85 1.36 20.33 13.49
N GLY A 86 0.89 19.52 14.44
CA GLY A 86 0.22 19.99 15.65
C GLY A 86 1.09 20.90 16.52
N ARG A 87 2.41 20.66 16.58
CA ARG A 87 3.38 21.57 17.23
C ARG A 87 3.47 22.92 16.51
N ILE A 88 3.50 22.92 15.17
CA ILE A 88 3.60 24.15 14.37
C ILE A 88 2.35 25.02 14.52
N ILE A 89 1.16 24.41 14.53
CA ILE A 89 -0.12 25.14 14.63
C ILE A 89 -0.58 25.39 16.08
N GLY A 90 0.22 25.00 17.07
CA GLY A 90 -0.05 25.23 18.49
C GLY A 90 -1.09 24.31 19.14
N VAL A 91 -1.46 23.21 18.48
CA VAL A 91 -2.37 22.17 19.03
C VAL A 91 -1.66 21.28 20.04
N PHE A 92 -0.37 21.00 19.84
CA PHE A 92 0.44 20.20 20.77
C PHE A 92 1.57 21.06 21.37
N SER A 93 1.83 20.90 22.67
CA SER A 93 2.98 21.48 23.39
C SER A 93 4.10 20.46 23.58
N ASN A 94 3.74 19.21 23.80
CA ASN A 94 4.68 18.10 23.98
C ASN A 94 4.05 16.79 23.45
N THR A 95 4.81 15.69 23.50
CA THR A 95 4.34 14.38 23.04
C THR A 95 3.21 13.82 23.91
N SER A 96 3.10 14.19 25.19
CA SER A 96 1.99 13.75 26.04
C SER A 96 0.64 14.30 25.59
N ASP A 97 0.59 15.48 24.97
CA ASP A 97 -0.65 16.03 24.40
C ASP A 97 -1.16 15.20 23.22
N LEU A 98 -0.24 14.68 22.39
CA LEU A 98 -0.58 13.77 21.30
C LEU A 98 -1.15 12.46 21.86
N PHE A 99 -0.49 11.89 22.88
CA PHE A 99 -0.90 10.61 23.47
C PHE A 99 -2.18 10.71 24.31
N ALA A 100 -2.47 11.89 24.86
CA ALA A 100 -3.76 12.18 25.47
C ALA A 100 -4.90 12.22 24.43
N SER A 101 -4.57 12.48 23.16
CA SER A 101 -5.54 12.53 22.06
C SER A 101 -5.67 11.20 21.33
N LEU A 102 -6.32 10.22 21.97
CA LEU A 102 -6.60 8.91 21.39
C LEU A 102 -7.25 9.02 20.00
N SER A 103 -8.23 9.92 19.84
CA SER A 103 -8.89 10.16 18.56
C SER A 103 -7.91 10.59 17.47
N SER A 104 -6.94 11.45 17.77
CA SER A 104 -5.94 11.89 16.80
C SER A 104 -5.04 10.74 16.36
N LEU A 105 -4.60 9.90 17.29
CA LEU A 105 -3.77 8.73 16.98
C LEU A 105 -4.51 7.72 16.11
N VAL A 106 -5.75 7.37 16.49
CA VAL A 106 -6.57 6.40 15.74
C VAL A 106 -6.91 6.92 14.36
N LEU A 107 -7.32 8.18 14.22
CA LEU A 107 -7.59 8.79 12.92
C LEU A 107 -6.34 8.83 12.04
N THR A 108 -5.17 9.07 12.61
CA THR A 108 -3.89 9.02 11.88
C THR A 108 -3.63 7.62 11.35
N GLY A 109 -3.77 6.60 12.20
CA GLY A 109 -3.59 5.20 11.82
C GLY A 109 -4.55 4.77 10.72
N ARG A 110 -5.85 5.07 10.87
CA ARG A 110 -6.88 4.70 9.88
C ARG A 110 -6.75 5.49 8.58
N THR A 111 -6.26 6.72 8.64
CA THR A 111 -5.93 7.51 7.44
C THR A 111 -4.82 6.84 6.65
N LEU A 112 -3.76 6.36 7.30
CA LEU A 112 -2.69 5.63 6.61
C LEU A 112 -3.19 4.34 5.95
N THR A 113 -3.98 3.53 6.66
CA THR A 113 -4.53 2.29 6.09
C THR A 113 -5.49 2.56 4.92
N ALA A 114 -6.31 3.60 5.02
CA ALA A 114 -7.17 4.05 3.92
C ALA A 114 -6.35 4.51 2.70
N LEU A 115 -5.26 5.25 2.90
CA LEU A 115 -4.35 5.66 1.83
C LEU A 115 -3.69 4.45 1.14
N PHE A 116 -3.26 3.44 1.90
CA PHE A 116 -2.68 2.22 1.31
C PHE A 116 -3.71 1.45 0.46
N ASP A 117 -4.96 1.34 0.93
CA ASP A 117 -6.00 0.66 0.17
C ASP A 117 -6.43 1.47 -1.09
N VAL A 118 -6.47 2.81 -1.02
CA VAL A 118 -6.62 3.66 -2.22
C VAL A 118 -5.48 3.45 -3.22
N GLY A 119 -4.24 3.37 -2.73
CA GLY A 119 -3.09 3.03 -3.55
C GLY A 119 -3.26 1.70 -4.29
N THR A 120 -3.87 0.71 -3.62
CA THR A 120 -4.14 -0.61 -4.21
C THR A 120 -5.09 -0.51 -5.39
N ILE A 121 -6.15 0.30 -5.31
CA ILE A 121 -7.08 0.54 -6.44
C ILE A 121 -6.31 1.06 -7.66
N ILE A 122 -5.40 2.02 -7.46
CA ILE A 122 -4.59 2.61 -8.53
C ILE A 122 -3.67 1.57 -9.14
N VAL A 123 -2.96 0.79 -8.32
CA VAL A 123 -2.03 -0.24 -8.79
C VAL A 123 -2.76 -1.34 -9.55
N ILE A 124 -3.95 -1.73 -9.13
CA ILE A 124 -4.79 -2.72 -9.84
C ILE A 124 -5.19 -2.22 -11.22
N TYR A 125 -5.56 -0.94 -11.37
CA TYR A 125 -5.78 -0.34 -12.69
C TYR A 125 -4.51 -0.40 -13.55
N LEU A 126 -3.36 -0.02 -13.00
CA LEU A 126 -2.09 -0.06 -13.70
C LEU A 126 -1.70 -1.48 -14.12
N LEU A 127 -1.98 -2.49 -13.30
CA LEU A 127 -1.82 -3.90 -13.64
C LEU A 127 -2.73 -4.30 -14.80
N GLY A 128 -4.03 -4.00 -14.71
CA GLY A 128 -5.00 -4.37 -15.74
C GLY A 128 -4.69 -3.75 -17.11
N THR A 129 -4.20 -2.51 -17.14
CA THR A 129 -3.81 -1.85 -18.41
C THR A 129 -2.64 -2.55 -19.11
N ARG A 130 -1.79 -3.29 -18.38
CA ARG A 130 -0.71 -4.11 -18.98
C ARG A 130 -1.19 -5.35 -19.68
N LEU A 131 -2.38 -5.85 -19.32
CA LEU A 131 -2.99 -7.01 -19.98
C LEU A 131 -3.63 -6.66 -21.33
N GLY A 132 -3.54 -5.40 -21.77
CA GLY A 132 -4.01 -4.95 -23.09
C GLY A 132 -5.47 -4.49 -23.13
N TYR A 133 -6.21 -4.57 -22.02
CA TYR A 133 -7.64 -4.28 -21.98
C TYR A 133 -7.99 -3.19 -20.95
N HIS A 134 -8.06 -1.93 -21.39
CA HIS A 134 -8.38 -0.78 -20.53
C HIS A 134 -9.73 -0.93 -19.82
N ARG A 135 -10.74 -1.49 -20.49
CA ARG A 135 -12.05 -1.77 -19.87
C ARG A 135 -11.92 -2.77 -18.73
N VAL A 136 -11.14 -3.85 -18.90
CA VAL A 136 -10.90 -4.85 -17.84
C VAL A 136 -10.17 -4.20 -16.67
N ALA A 137 -9.21 -3.30 -16.94
CA ALA A 137 -8.54 -2.54 -15.90
C ALA A 137 -9.49 -1.66 -15.08
N LEU A 138 -10.41 -0.96 -15.75
CA LEU A 138 -11.45 -0.16 -15.09
C LEU A 138 -12.40 -1.04 -14.26
N PHE A 139 -12.83 -2.18 -14.79
CA PHE A 139 -13.66 -3.14 -14.04
C PHE A 139 -12.93 -3.70 -12.82
N ALA A 140 -11.66 -4.09 -12.94
CA ALA A 140 -10.87 -4.58 -11.83
C ALA A 140 -10.69 -3.52 -10.73
N ALA A 141 -10.39 -2.27 -11.12
CA ALA A 141 -10.28 -1.15 -10.19
C ALA A 141 -11.62 -0.85 -9.50
N ALA A 142 -12.73 -0.86 -10.24
CA ALA A 142 -14.07 -0.68 -9.68
C ALA A 142 -14.45 -1.81 -8.72
N ALA A 143 -14.11 -3.06 -9.08
CA ALA A 143 -14.36 -4.22 -8.23
C ALA A 143 -13.64 -4.09 -6.88
N VAL A 144 -12.38 -3.67 -6.87
CA VAL A 144 -11.62 -3.42 -5.62
C VAL A 144 -12.16 -2.18 -4.88
N ALA A 145 -12.48 -1.11 -5.61
CA ALA A 145 -12.99 0.13 -5.01
C ALA A 145 -14.33 -0.08 -4.26
N LEU A 146 -15.19 -0.95 -4.79
CA LEU A 146 -16.51 -1.25 -4.24
C LEU A 146 -16.55 -2.52 -3.38
N ASN A 147 -15.43 -3.22 -3.21
CA ASN A 147 -15.39 -4.47 -2.46
C ASN A 147 -15.62 -4.20 -0.95
N PRO A 148 -16.68 -4.74 -0.33
CA PRO A 148 -16.99 -4.47 1.07
C PRO A 148 -15.90 -4.92 2.04
N LEU A 149 -15.20 -6.02 1.75
CA LEU A 149 -14.11 -6.52 2.59
C LEU A 149 -12.91 -5.55 2.56
N HIS A 150 -12.51 -5.05 1.38
CA HIS A 150 -11.45 -4.04 1.28
C HIS A 150 -11.84 -2.74 1.98
N ILE A 151 -13.08 -2.29 1.78
CA ILE A 151 -13.59 -1.10 2.45
C ILE A 151 -13.52 -1.30 3.97
N MET A 152 -14.03 -2.42 4.49
CA MET A 152 -13.96 -2.72 5.92
C MET A 152 -12.49 -2.74 6.42
N GLN A 153 -11.60 -3.46 5.74
CA GLN A 153 -10.19 -3.56 6.11
C GLN A 153 -9.46 -2.21 6.08
N SER A 154 -9.84 -1.29 5.19
CA SER A 154 -9.25 0.06 5.13
C SER A 154 -9.53 0.92 6.36
N HIS A 155 -10.60 0.58 7.11
CA HIS A 155 -11.01 1.29 8.33
C HIS A 155 -10.39 0.74 9.62
N PHE A 156 -9.67 -0.39 9.54
CA PHE A 156 -8.95 -1.00 10.66
C PHE A 156 -7.45 -0.76 10.53
N ILE A 157 -6.79 -0.54 11.67
CA ILE A 157 -5.34 -0.35 11.76
C ILE A 157 -4.67 -1.72 11.77
N GLN A 158 -4.46 -2.30 10.58
CA GLN A 158 -3.88 -3.62 10.39
C GLN A 158 -2.73 -3.62 9.36
N VAL A 159 -1.92 -4.67 9.40
CA VAL A 159 -0.77 -4.85 8.49
C VAL A 159 -1.18 -5.24 7.05
N ASP A 160 -2.41 -5.70 6.88
CA ASP A 160 -2.89 -6.31 5.63
C ASP A 160 -3.07 -5.31 4.48
N THR A 161 -3.48 -4.07 4.78
CA THR A 161 -3.64 -3.01 3.76
C THR A 161 -2.29 -2.63 3.15
N THR A 162 -1.27 -2.46 3.99
CA THR A 162 0.12 -2.22 3.57
C THR A 162 0.65 -3.40 2.74
N LEU A 163 0.49 -4.63 3.22
CA LEU A 163 0.92 -5.82 2.47
C LEU A 163 0.25 -5.89 1.10
N THR A 164 -1.05 -5.62 1.03
CA THR A 164 -1.83 -5.71 -0.22
C THR A 164 -1.34 -4.72 -1.26
N LEU A 165 -1.10 -3.46 -0.85
CA LEU A 165 -0.52 -2.45 -1.72
C LEU A 165 0.86 -2.90 -2.23
N LEU A 166 1.75 -3.30 -1.33
CA LEU A 166 3.11 -3.69 -1.71
C LEU A 166 3.11 -4.96 -2.57
N SER A 167 2.20 -5.90 -2.32
CA SER A 167 2.07 -7.12 -3.11
C SER A 167 1.62 -6.85 -4.53
N THR A 168 0.56 -6.05 -4.70
CA THR A 168 0.09 -5.65 -6.04
C THR A 168 1.15 -4.83 -6.77
N LEU A 169 1.88 -3.97 -6.05
CA LEU A 169 2.96 -3.17 -6.63
C LEU A 169 4.16 -4.03 -7.05
N ALA A 170 4.51 -5.05 -6.26
CA ALA A 170 5.53 -6.03 -6.60
C ALA A 170 5.16 -6.77 -7.89
N ILE A 171 3.92 -7.27 -7.99
CA ILE A 171 3.42 -7.93 -9.20
C ILE A 171 3.51 -6.99 -10.40
N LEU A 172 3.18 -5.70 -10.22
CA LEU A 172 3.29 -4.71 -11.29
C LEU A 172 4.73 -4.61 -11.80
N PHE A 173 5.72 -4.51 -10.92
CA PHE A 173 7.13 -4.46 -11.30
C PHE A 173 7.66 -5.78 -11.88
N ILE A 174 7.21 -6.93 -11.35
CA ILE A 174 7.50 -8.25 -11.93
C ILE A 174 7.01 -8.28 -13.38
N MET A 175 5.78 -7.82 -13.66
CA MET A 175 5.25 -7.74 -15.03
C MET A 175 6.04 -6.75 -15.90
N LYS A 176 6.38 -5.54 -15.39
CA LYS A 176 7.20 -4.57 -16.15
C LYS A 176 8.55 -5.18 -16.56
N TRP A 177 9.15 -5.94 -15.65
CA TRP A 177 10.38 -6.65 -15.89
C TRP A 177 10.18 -7.83 -16.87
N PHE A 178 9.12 -8.61 -16.69
CA PHE A 178 8.79 -9.73 -17.57
C PHE A 178 8.46 -9.31 -19.00
N GLU A 179 7.98 -8.09 -19.23
CA GLU A 179 7.79 -7.51 -20.56
C GLU A 179 9.14 -7.01 -21.14
N LYS A 180 9.81 -6.10 -20.42
CA LYS A 180 10.91 -5.29 -20.99
C LYS A 180 12.31 -5.80 -20.67
N GLY A 181 12.48 -6.65 -19.65
CA GLY A 181 13.76 -7.19 -19.20
C GLY A 181 14.73 -6.17 -18.63
N ASN A 182 14.28 -4.94 -18.34
CA ASN A 182 15.18 -3.89 -17.89
C ASN A 182 15.58 -4.07 -16.42
N ARG A 183 16.84 -3.74 -16.10
CA ARG A 183 17.40 -3.88 -14.74
C ARG A 183 16.63 -3.07 -13.69
N LYS A 184 16.12 -1.88 -14.06
CA LYS A 184 15.36 -1.02 -13.14
C LYS A 184 14.11 -1.72 -12.59
N SER A 185 13.33 -2.36 -13.45
CA SER A 185 12.10 -3.06 -13.05
C SER A 185 12.39 -4.28 -12.19
N PHE A 186 13.50 -4.98 -12.46
CA PHE A 186 13.95 -6.10 -11.63
C PHE A 186 14.33 -5.65 -10.21
N LEU A 187 15.11 -4.56 -10.11
CA LEU A 187 15.49 -3.98 -8.81
C LEU A 187 14.24 -3.52 -8.05
N TRP A 188 13.33 -2.81 -8.71
CA TRP A 188 12.06 -2.40 -8.08
C TRP A 188 11.19 -3.58 -7.65
N ALA A 189 11.12 -4.66 -8.45
CA ALA A 189 10.41 -5.87 -8.05
C ALA A 189 11.02 -6.45 -6.77
N GLY A 190 12.34 -6.66 -6.72
CA GLY A 190 13.03 -7.17 -5.53
C GLY A 190 12.87 -6.27 -4.31
N SER A 191 13.03 -4.95 -4.46
CA SER A 191 12.88 -3.98 -3.36
C SER A 191 11.47 -3.96 -2.80
N VAL A 192 10.44 -3.98 -3.66
CA VAL A 192 9.04 -3.97 -3.22
C VAL A 192 8.64 -5.32 -2.61
N ILE A 193 9.15 -6.45 -3.11
CA ILE A 193 8.97 -7.76 -2.45
C ILE A 193 9.61 -7.75 -1.06
N GLY A 194 10.83 -7.21 -0.93
CA GLY A 194 11.49 -7.04 0.36
C GLY A 194 10.67 -6.16 1.31
N ALA A 195 10.09 -5.06 0.82
CA ALA A 195 9.19 -4.21 1.60
C ALA A 195 7.90 -4.96 1.99
N ALA A 196 7.31 -5.74 1.08
CA ALA A 196 6.12 -6.55 1.38
C ALA A 196 6.42 -7.56 2.49
N ALA A 197 7.53 -8.30 2.37
CA ALA A 197 8.02 -9.21 3.40
C ALA A 197 8.33 -8.49 4.72
N ALA A 198 8.86 -7.26 4.66
CA ALA A 198 9.12 -6.41 5.83
C ALA A 198 7.85 -5.77 6.43
N SER A 199 6.68 -5.87 5.76
CA SER A 199 5.38 -5.44 6.29
C SER A 199 4.60 -6.61 6.93
N LYS A 200 4.69 -7.80 6.33
CA LYS A 200 4.10 -9.06 6.82
C LYS A 200 4.88 -10.21 6.19
N TYR A 201 5.25 -11.22 6.99
CA TYR A 201 6.11 -12.33 6.53
C TYR A 201 5.60 -13.02 5.26
N THR A 202 4.28 -13.12 5.08
CA THR A 202 3.65 -13.71 3.90
C THR A 202 4.02 -13.00 2.59
N GLY A 203 4.47 -11.75 2.62
CA GLY A 203 4.97 -11.03 1.44
C GLY A 203 6.20 -11.70 0.79
N VAL A 204 6.95 -12.52 1.53
CA VAL A 204 8.12 -13.24 0.99
C VAL A 204 7.75 -14.22 -0.13
N PHE A 205 6.51 -14.72 -0.14
CA PHE A 205 6.05 -15.67 -1.16
C PHE A 205 6.04 -15.07 -2.58
N LEU A 206 6.06 -13.75 -2.71
CA LEU A 206 6.21 -13.07 -4.00
C LEU A 206 7.57 -13.32 -4.66
N LEU A 207 8.59 -13.75 -3.91
CA LEU A 207 9.85 -14.22 -4.48
C LEU A 207 9.62 -15.42 -5.41
N LEU A 208 8.70 -16.33 -5.07
CA LEU A 208 8.36 -17.46 -5.93
C LEU A 208 7.81 -16.98 -7.27
N VAL A 209 6.94 -15.95 -7.25
CA VAL A 209 6.38 -15.35 -8.46
C VAL A 209 7.48 -14.72 -9.32
N LEU A 210 8.42 -13.98 -8.71
CA LEU A 210 9.56 -13.40 -9.43
C LEU A 210 10.47 -14.47 -10.03
N LEU A 211 10.77 -15.55 -9.29
CA LEU A 211 11.59 -16.67 -9.76
C LEU A 211 10.93 -17.42 -10.92
N LEU A 212 9.61 -17.65 -10.86
CA LEU A 212 8.85 -18.25 -11.95
C LEU A 212 8.86 -17.36 -13.19
N ALA A 213 8.58 -16.06 -13.02
CA ALA A 213 8.67 -15.09 -14.10
C ALA A 213 10.08 -15.08 -14.73
N TYR A 214 11.12 -15.25 -13.91
CA TYR A 214 12.49 -15.37 -14.38
C TYR A 214 12.70 -16.63 -15.21
N ALA A 215 12.40 -17.80 -14.66
CA ALA A 215 12.55 -19.07 -15.38
C ALA A 215 11.81 -19.05 -16.74
N MET A 216 10.59 -18.50 -16.78
CA MET A 216 9.80 -18.36 -18.01
C MET A 216 10.46 -17.43 -19.02
N ARG A 217 10.91 -16.24 -18.60
CA ARG A 217 11.53 -15.26 -19.51
C ARG A 217 12.83 -15.80 -20.13
N PHE A 218 13.62 -16.56 -19.36
CA PHE A 218 14.85 -17.18 -19.87
C PHE A 218 14.56 -18.24 -20.93
N LYS A 219 13.54 -19.09 -20.73
CA LYS A 219 13.11 -20.07 -21.75
C LYS A 219 12.67 -19.39 -23.05
N THR A 220 11.80 -18.38 -22.96
CA THR A 220 11.33 -17.63 -24.14
C THR A 220 12.49 -17.00 -24.91
N TRP A 221 13.51 -16.48 -24.20
CA TRP A 221 14.72 -15.96 -24.83
C TRP A 221 15.56 -17.01 -25.54
N GLN A 222 15.70 -18.21 -24.95
CA GLN A 222 16.43 -19.30 -25.59
C GLN A 222 15.71 -19.82 -26.84
N GLU A 223 14.38 -19.95 -26.79
CA GLU A 223 13.56 -20.33 -27.94
C GLU A 223 13.70 -19.32 -29.08
N ALA A 224 13.59 -18.02 -28.79
CA ALA A 224 13.79 -16.96 -29.78
C ALA A 224 15.20 -17.01 -30.43
N LYS A 225 16.25 -17.25 -29.64
CA LYS A 225 17.63 -17.37 -30.15
C LYS A 225 17.81 -18.60 -31.05
N LYS A 226 17.14 -19.71 -30.75
CA LYS A 226 17.18 -20.92 -31.56
C LYS A 226 16.51 -20.71 -32.93
N HIS A 227 15.43 -19.93 -32.99
CA HIS A 227 14.78 -19.56 -34.25
C HIS A 227 15.60 -18.60 -35.12
N TRP A 228 16.52 -17.80 -34.55
CA TRP A 228 17.39 -16.91 -35.32
C TRP A 228 18.65 -17.56 -35.88
N ASN A 229 19.03 -18.74 -35.37
CA ASN A 229 20.22 -19.47 -35.78
C ASN A 229 19.93 -20.60 -36.79
N ASN A 230 18.67 -20.78 -37.18
CA ASN A 230 18.19 -21.70 -38.22
C ASN A 230 17.68 -20.90 -39.42
#